data_AF-A0A918BNP3-F1
#
_entry.id   AF-A0A918BNP3-F1
#
_cell.length_a   1.000
_cell.length_b   1.000
_cell.length_c   1.000
_cell.angle_alpha   90.00
_cell.angle_beta   90.00
_cell.angle_gamma   90.00
#
_symmetry.space_group_name_H-M   'P 1'
#
loop_
_entity.id
_entity.type
_entity.pdbx_description
1 polymer ?
#
loop_
_entity_poly.entity_id
_entity_poly.type
_entity_poly.pdbx_seq_one_letter_code
_entity_poly.pdbx_strand_id
1 'polypeptide(L)'
;MDRAPGKPGRSRRVWAGALVSALALALPLAGAGQASAADVNNARNAGFEAGLSNWTCSANSGTTVSSPVHGGTSALKATPVGQDNARCAQTVAVKPSSTYRLSGWVQGGYAYLGVTGTGTTDVSTWTPDSGSWKQLSTSFTTGASTTSVTVYTHGWYGQAAYYADDVSVFGPDGGGGGDPDPTVPATPGGLTVSGTTSSSVSLAWNAVSGATGYTLYRDGTRVTAVSGTSATVTGLAASTSYGFQVTAANAAGESPKSATVTARTKDNGGGGGNLPKHAVTGYWQNFDNGAAVQRISDVSSQYDIIAVAFADATGTPGAVTFNLDTAGLDGYTVDQFKADVRAKQAAGKKVIISVGGEKGTVSVNDSASATNFANSVYAVMQEYGFDGVDIDLENGLNATYMTQALRSLSAKAGPSMILTMAPQTIDMQSTSNAYFRTALNVKDILTVVNMQYYNSGSMLGCDGKVYSQGSVDFLTALACIQLENGLDPSQVGLGLPASTRGAGSGYVSPSVVNNALDCLTKGTNCGSFKPSRTYPSLRGAMTWSTNWDATANHAWSNAVGPHVHALP
;
A
#
# COMPACT_ATOMS: atom_id res chain seq x y z
N MET A 1 6.99 78.54 72.57
CA MET A 1 5.71 78.87 71.90
C MET A 1 5.56 77.87 70.77
N ASP A 2 4.51 77.09 70.58
CA ASP A 2 3.48 76.50 71.42
C ASP A 2 2.80 75.43 70.53
N ARG A 3 2.44 74.30 71.13
CA ARG A 3 1.36 73.34 70.78
C ARG A 3 0.92 73.10 69.31
N ALA A 4 1.09 71.83 68.90
CA ALA A 4 0.03 70.85 68.56
C ALA A 4 -0.90 71.06 67.32
N PRO A 5 -1.54 69.96 66.82
CA PRO A 5 -1.93 69.76 65.40
C PRO A 5 -3.44 69.91 65.12
N GLY A 6 -3.84 69.83 63.83
CA GLY A 6 -5.10 69.17 63.45
C GLY A 6 -5.96 69.79 62.32
N LYS A 7 -6.62 68.85 61.61
CA LYS A 7 -7.99 68.84 61.06
C LYS A 7 -8.27 69.12 59.55
N PRO A 8 -9.41 68.58 59.03
CA PRO A 8 -9.53 68.01 57.67
C PRO A 8 -10.72 68.55 56.82
N GLY A 9 -10.94 67.96 55.64
CA GLY A 9 -12.16 68.05 54.81
C GLY A 9 -11.83 67.86 53.31
N ARG A 10 -12.70 67.48 52.36
CA ARG A 10 -14.13 67.14 52.29
C ARG A 10 -14.45 66.74 50.80
N SER A 11 -15.55 66.02 50.55
CA SER A 11 -16.38 65.98 49.31
C SER A 11 -15.89 65.14 48.11
N ARG A 12 -16.70 64.53 47.20
CA ARG A 12 -18.17 64.33 46.98
C ARG A 12 -18.37 63.33 45.80
N ARG A 13 -19.39 62.43 45.87
CA ARG A 13 -20.43 61.98 44.86
C ARG A 13 -20.02 61.70 43.37
N VAL A 14 -20.52 60.73 42.54
CA VAL A 14 -21.81 59.99 42.38
C VAL A 14 -21.70 58.86 41.29
N TRP A 15 -22.35 57.70 41.55
CA TRP A 15 -23.11 56.69 40.74
C TRP A 15 -22.78 56.20 39.31
N ALA A 16 -22.70 54.86 39.17
CA ALA A 16 -23.56 53.91 38.39
C ALA A 16 -22.72 52.64 38.04
N GLY A 17 -23.09 51.37 38.17
CA GLY A 17 -24.32 50.66 38.50
C GLY A 17 -24.43 49.42 37.60
N ALA A 18 -24.05 48.22 38.07
CA ALA A 18 -24.61 46.90 37.69
C ALA A 18 -23.97 45.75 38.51
N LEU A 19 -24.81 45.06 39.30
CA LEU A 19 -24.56 43.76 39.94
C LEU A 19 -24.60 42.63 38.88
N VAL A 20 -23.96 41.48 39.07
CA VAL A 20 -24.51 40.16 39.53
C VAL A 20 -23.42 39.13 39.14
N SER A 21 -23.12 37.99 39.78
CA SER A 21 -23.23 37.41 41.12
C SER A 21 -22.40 36.11 41.08
N ALA A 22 -21.75 35.80 42.20
CA ALA A 22 -21.35 34.48 42.76
C ALA A 22 -20.98 33.28 41.85
N LEU A 23 -19.82 32.65 42.12
CA LEU A 23 -19.77 31.35 42.81
C LEU A 23 -18.33 30.95 43.21
N ALA A 24 -18.22 30.35 44.40
CA ALA A 24 -16.99 29.87 45.02
C ALA A 24 -16.51 28.55 44.45
N LEU A 25 -15.19 28.32 44.52
CA LEU A 25 -14.62 27.01 44.88
C LEU A 25 -13.18 27.21 45.39
N ALA A 26 -13.01 26.96 46.68
CA ALA A 26 -11.71 26.74 47.28
C ALA A 26 -11.13 25.43 46.74
N LEU A 27 -9.87 25.46 46.30
CA LEU A 27 -9.08 24.27 46.00
C LEU A 27 -7.81 24.32 46.87
N PRO A 28 -7.57 23.30 47.72
CA PRO A 28 -6.32 23.17 48.44
C PRO A 28 -5.28 22.63 47.47
N LEU A 29 -4.22 23.38 47.18
CA LEU A 29 -3.03 22.80 46.57
C LEU A 29 -2.27 22.06 47.68
N ALA A 30 -2.69 20.81 47.84
CA ALA A 30 -1.98 19.75 48.54
C ALA A 30 -0.54 19.63 48.03
N GLY A 31 0.34 19.18 48.91
CA GLY A 31 1.78 19.15 48.73
C GLY A 31 2.24 18.55 47.41
N ALA A 32 3.37 19.08 46.93
CA ALA A 32 4.17 18.44 45.91
C ALA A 32 4.46 16.99 46.31
N GLY A 33 3.70 16.05 45.75
CA GLY A 33 4.06 14.65 45.77
C GLY A 33 5.40 14.52 45.06
N GLN A 34 6.38 13.95 45.75
CA GLN A 34 7.57 13.42 45.10
C GLN A 34 7.10 12.52 43.96
N ALA A 35 7.52 12.80 42.73
CA ALA A 35 7.41 11.84 41.65
C ALA A 35 8.13 10.56 42.13
N SER A 36 7.41 9.46 42.33
CA SER A 36 8.08 8.20 42.66
C SER A 36 8.90 7.79 41.45
N ALA A 37 10.16 7.39 41.68
CA ALA A 37 10.93 6.72 40.66
C ALA A 37 10.11 5.55 40.10
N ALA A 38 10.21 5.28 38.80
CA ALA A 38 9.60 4.09 38.22
C ALA A 38 10.20 2.86 38.94
N ASP A 39 9.35 1.97 39.45
CA ASP A 39 9.82 0.75 40.08
C ASP A 39 10.62 -0.07 39.05
N VAL A 40 11.91 -0.26 39.31
CA VAL A 40 12.81 -1.06 38.46
C VAL A 40 12.81 -2.50 38.95
N ASN A 41 12.78 -3.44 38.02
CA ASN A 41 12.65 -4.86 38.30
C ASN A 41 13.98 -5.44 38.82
N ASN A 42 13.97 -6.03 40.01
CA ASN A 42 15.16 -6.66 40.59
C ASN A 42 15.50 -8.02 39.91
N ALA A 43 14.57 -8.64 39.19
CA ALA A 43 14.85 -9.84 38.40
C ALA A 43 15.55 -9.50 37.08
N ARG A 44 16.63 -10.22 36.77
CA ARG A 44 17.42 -10.14 35.54
C ARG A 44 16.88 -11.07 34.47
N ASN A 45 17.05 -10.68 33.21
CA ASN A 45 16.61 -11.48 32.05
C ASN A 45 15.19 -12.04 32.27
N ALA A 46 14.31 -11.17 32.75
CA ALA A 46 12.98 -11.51 33.27
C ALA A 46 12.04 -12.12 32.23
N GLY A 47 12.22 -11.72 30.96
CA GLY A 47 11.52 -12.27 29.80
C GLY A 47 12.39 -13.21 28.95
N PHE A 48 13.52 -13.68 29.48
CA PHE A 48 14.34 -14.72 28.82
C PHE A 48 14.90 -14.38 27.42
N GLU A 49 14.90 -13.10 27.03
CA GLU A 49 15.44 -12.60 25.75
C GLU A 49 16.94 -12.86 25.57
N ALA A 50 17.68 -13.02 26.67
CA ALA A 50 19.10 -13.39 26.68
C ALA A 50 19.32 -14.88 27.01
N GLY A 51 18.43 -15.75 26.53
CA GLY A 51 18.48 -17.18 26.83
C GLY A 51 18.19 -17.44 28.31
N LEU A 52 18.93 -18.37 28.93
CA LEU A 52 18.85 -18.63 30.38
C LEU A 52 19.87 -17.85 31.20
N SER A 53 20.43 -16.75 30.66
CA SER A 53 21.34 -15.91 31.44
C SER A 53 20.68 -15.49 32.75
N ASN A 54 21.42 -15.57 33.86
CA ASN A 54 20.96 -15.33 35.24
C ASN A 54 19.94 -16.33 35.81
N TRP A 55 19.49 -17.33 35.05
CA TRP A 55 18.57 -18.37 35.49
C TRP A 55 19.23 -19.74 35.48
N THR A 56 19.10 -20.48 36.58
CA THR A 56 19.57 -21.86 36.67
C THR A 56 18.38 -22.79 36.75
N CYS A 57 18.28 -23.72 35.81
CA CYS A 57 17.25 -24.74 35.78
C CYS A 57 17.80 -26.09 36.26
N SER A 58 17.09 -26.73 37.19
CA SER A 58 17.47 -28.04 37.73
C SER A 58 17.58 -29.08 36.62
N ALA A 59 18.58 -29.97 36.72
CA ALA A 59 18.80 -31.05 35.75
C ALA A 59 18.83 -30.62 34.26
N ASN A 60 19.19 -29.36 33.96
CA ASN A 60 19.11 -28.77 32.61
C ASN A 60 17.71 -28.88 31.98
N SER A 61 16.66 -28.85 32.79
CA SER A 61 15.27 -29.02 32.40
C SER A 61 14.68 -27.85 31.60
N GLY A 62 15.36 -26.71 31.59
CA GLY A 62 14.92 -25.47 30.96
C GLY A 62 15.63 -25.17 29.64
N THR A 63 14.89 -24.53 28.74
CA THR A 63 15.38 -23.88 27.51
C THR A 63 14.54 -22.64 27.25
N THR A 64 14.99 -21.75 26.36
CA THR A 64 14.12 -20.69 25.84
C THR A 64 13.44 -21.12 24.54
N VAL A 65 12.29 -20.52 24.25
CA VAL A 65 11.49 -20.75 23.02
C VAL A 65 11.05 -19.41 22.42
N SER A 66 10.74 -19.40 21.12
CA SER A 66 10.17 -18.23 20.42
C SER A 66 8.64 -18.29 20.26
N SER A 67 8.02 -19.40 20.69
CA SER A 67 6.57 -19.56 20.79
C SER A 67 6.24 -20.76 21.69
N PRO A 68 5.27 -20.64 22.62
CA PRO A 68 4.56 -19.41 22.97
C PRO A 68 5.48 -18.41 23.70
N VAL A 69 5.22 -17.11 23.52
CA VAL A 69 5.83 -16.00 24.26
C VAL A 69 4.72 -15.06 24.73
N HIS A 70 4.86 -14.43 25.90
CA HIS A 70 3.89 -13.45 26.39
C HIS A 70 4.34 -12.03 26.05
N GLY A 71 5.60 -11.71 26.37
CA GLY A 71 6.27 -10.47 26.04
C GLY A 71 7.48 -10.74 25.13
N GLY A 72 7.96 -9.70 24.43
CA GLY A 72 9.20 -9.79 23.67
C GLY A 72 9.24 -10.87 22.59
N THR A 73 10.37 -11.58 22.48
CA THR A 73 10.64 -12.61 21.46
C THR A 73 11.00 -13.97 22.04
N SER A 74 11.14 -14.09 23.37
CA SER A 74 11.47 -15.34 24.01
C SER A 74 10.70 -15.59 25.31
N ALA A 75 10.62 -16.87 25.72
CA ALA A 75 10.07 -17.28 27.00
C ALA A 75 10.79 -18.53 27.51
N LEU A 76 10.78 -18.77 28.81
CA LEU A 76 11.24 -20.03 29.40
C LEU A 76 10.26 -21.14 29.03
N LYS A 77 10.80 -22.30 28.66
CA LYS A 77 10.13 -23.60 28.65
C LYS A 77 10.91 -24.56 29.54
N ALA A 78 10.28 -25.13 30.56
CA ALA A 78 10.92 -26.08 31.46
C ALA A 78 10.07 -27.33 31.66
N THR A 79 10.69 -28.50 31.60
CA THR A 79 9.98 -29.80 31.54
C THR A 79 10.33 -30.67 32.75
N PRO A 80 9.38 -30.93 33.67
CA PRO A 80 9.57 -31.87 34.77
C PRO A 80 9.93 -33.28 34.28
N VAL A 81 10.90 -33.94 34.93
CA VAL A 81 11.32 -35.31 34.59
C VAL A 81 11.58 -36.12 35.86
N GLY A 82 10.94 -37.27 35.98
CA GLY A 82 11.10 -38.14 37.15
C GLY A 82 10.73 -37.43 38.45
N GLN A 83 11.70 -37.29 39.35
CA GLN A 83 11.58 -36.60 40.64
C GLN A 83 12.08 -35.14 40.59
N ASP A 84 12.32 -34.59 39.40
CA ASP A 84 12.65 -33.19 39.21
C ASP A 84 11.42 -32.40 38.74
N ASN A 85 11.11 -31.29 39.41
CA ASN A 85 9.98 -30.42 39.08
C ASN A 85 10.36 -29.33 38.06
N ALA A 86 11.54 -29.42 37.46
CA ALA A 86 12.09 -28.46 36.51
C ALA A 86 12.14 -27.03 37.07
N ARG A 87 12.68 -26.88 38.27
CA ARG A 87 12.80 -25.58 38.93
C ARG A 87 13.83 -24.71 38.21
N CYS A 88 13.39 -23.56 37.74
CA CYS A 88 14.27 -22.50 37.23
C CYS A 88 14.30 -21.36 38.24
N ALA A 89 15.50 -20.95 38.67
CA ALA A 89 15.66 -19.98 39.75
C ALA A 89 16.74 -18.93 39.45
N GLN A 90 16.58 -17.78 40.09
CA GLN A 90 17.52 -16.67 40.07
C GLN A 90 17.66 -16.08 41.47
N THR A 91 18.88 -15.73 41.87
CA THR A 91 19.11 -14.93 43.08
C THR A 91 19.05 -13.45 42.72
N VAL A 92 18.21 -12.69 43.43
CA VAL A 92 18.00 -11.25 43.25
C VAL A 92 18.40 -10.52 44.52
N ALA A 93 19.01 -9.33 44.39
CA ALA A 93 19.31 -8.49 45.53
C ALA A 93 18.04 -7.79 46.04
N VAL A 94 18.00 -7.53 47.34
CA VAL A 94 16.90 -6.89 48.06
C VAL A 94 17.45 -6.08 49.24
N LYS A 95 16.68 -5.13 49.76
CA LYS A 95 16.92 -4.45 51.03
C LYS A 95 16.38 -5.27 52.19
N PRO A 96 17.04 -5.24 53.36
CA PRO A 96 16.48 -5.78 54.59
C PRO A 96 15.16 -5.11 55.01
N SER A 97 14.34 -5.83 55.78
CA SER A 97 13.09 -5.32 56.37
C SER A 97 12.15 -4.61 55.39
N SER A 98 12.08 -5.09 54.15
CA SER A 98 11.42 -4.43 53.03
C SER A 98 10.43 -5.34 52.34
N THR A 99 9.31 -4.79 51.88
CA THR A 99 8.24 -5.54 51.21
C THR A 99 8.34 -5.42 49.70
N TYR A 100 8.24 -6.57 49.02
CA TYR A 100 8.31 -6.69 47.56
C TYR A 100 7.04 -7.33 47.01
N ARG A 101 6.73 -6.99 45.75
CA ARG A 101 5.77 -7.72 44.91
C ARG A 101 6.54 -8.58 43.91
N LEU A 102 6.26 -9.88 43.92
CA LEU A 102 6.68 -10.83 42.89
C LEU A 102 5.52 -11.04 41.91
N SER A 103 5.76 -10.94 40.61
CA SER A 103 4.81 -11.32 39.56
C SER A 103 5.51 -12.03 38.40
N GLY A 104 4.75 -12.75 37.58
CA GLY A 104 5.27 -13.39 36.36
C GLY A 104 4.13 -14.04 35.59
N TRP A 105 4.29 -14.17 34.28
CA TRP A 105 3.33 -14.86 33.42
C TRP A 105 3.74 -16.31 33.28
N VAL A 106 2.78 -17.21 33.43
CA VAL A 106 3.00 -18.66 33.26
C VAL A 106 1.96 -19.27 32.34
N GLN A 107 2.33 -20.36 31.68
CA GLN A 107 1.44 -21.17 30.86
C GLN A 107 1.77 -22.65 31.07
N GLY A 108 0.77 -23.52 31.05
CA GLY A 108 0.93 -24.96 31.29
C GLY A 108 0.39 -25.42 32.65
N GLY A 109 0.35 -26.73 32.82
CA GLY A 109 -0.24 -27.38 33.99
C GLY A 109 0.62 -27.27 35.24
N TYR A 110 -0.02 -26.93 36.36
CA TYR A 110 0.59 -26.88 37.69
C TYR A 110 1.89 -26.04 37.75
N ALA A 111 1.87 -24.84 37.16
CA ALA A 111 2.99 -23.91 37.17
C ALA A 111 3.00 -23.06 38.45
N TYR A 112 4.16 -22.98 39.10
CA TYR A 112 4.41 -22.24 40.34
C TYR A 112 5.32 -21.04 40.09
N LEU A 113 5.11 -19.99 40.87
CA LEU A 113 6.00 -18.84 41.01
C LEU A 113 6.21 -18.59 42.50
N GLY A 114 7.46 -18.45 42.94
CA GLY A 114 7.76 -18.22 44.35
C GLY A 114 9.11 -17.60 44.61
N VAL A 115 9.36 -17.37 45.91
CA VAL A 115 10.61 -16.84 46.42
C VAL A 115 10.99 -17.56 47.71
N THR A 116 12.27 -17.93 47.81
CA THR A 116 12.87 -18.53 49.00
C THR A 116 14.01 -17.70 49.55
N GLY A 117 14.34 -17.89 50.83
CA GLY A 117 15.43 -17.19 51.49
C GLY A 117 15.05 -15.77 51.91
N THR A 118 13.76 -15.49 52.14
CA THR A 118 13.31 -14.15 52.51
C THR A 118 13.83 -13.73 53.89
N GLY A 119 14.25 -14.67 54.74
CA GLY A 119 14.61 -14.41 56.13
C GLY A 119 13.39 -14.16 57.03
N THR A 120 12.19 -14.30 56.48
CA THR A 120 10.92 -14.38 57.22
C THR A 120 10.19 -15.66 56.79
N THR A 121 9.07 -15.53 56.10
CA THR A 121 8.30 -16.62 55.50
C THR A 121 8.52 -16.62 53.99
N ASP A 122 8.94 -17.77 53.46
CA ASP A 122 9.02 -18.00 52.02
C ASP A 122 7.61 -18.12 51.43
N VAL A 123 7.39 -17.61 50.22
CA VAL A 123 6.05 -17.55 49.61
C VAL A 123 6.05 -18.15 48.21
N SER A 124 4.92 -18.73 47.82
CA SER A 124 4.67 -19.17 46.46
C SER A 124 3.18 -19.06 46.10
N THR A 125 2.90 -19.03 44.81
CA THR A 125 1.56 -19.06 44.22
C THR A 125 1.61 -19.92 42.96
N TRP A 126 0.47 -20.44 42.50
CA TRP A 126 0.42 -21.41 41.41
C TRP A 126 -0.91 -21.42 40.66
N THR A 127 -0.94 -22.08 39.50
CA THR A 127 -2.16 -22.32 38.72
C THR A 127 -2.27 -23.79 38.29
N PRO A 128 -3.45 -24.43 38.35
CA PRO A 128 -3.62 -25.85 38.03
C PRO A 128 -3.52 -26.18 36.54
N ASP A 129 -4.04 -25.34 35.66
CA ASP A 129 -3.89 -25.49 34.21
C ASP A 129 -4.19 -24.16 33.52
N SER A 130 -3.40 -23.83 32.51
CA SER A 130 -3.74 -22.75 31.59
C SER A 130 -3.23 -23.03 30.18
N GLY A 131 -4.17 -23.24 29.25
CA GLY A 131 -3.89 -23.29 27.81
C GLY A 131 -3.45 -21.92 27.26
N SER A 132 -3.69 -20.85 28.02
CA SER A 132 -3.26 -19.47 27.75
C SER A 132 -2.33 -18.96 28.86
N TRP A 133 -1.60 -17.88 28.60
CA TRP A 133 -0.82 -17.18 29.62
C TRP A 133 -1.70 -16.68 30.77
N LYS A 134 -1.20 -16.83 32.00
CA LYS A 134 -1.83 -16.35 33.23
C LYS A 134 -0.79 -15.68 34.11
N GLN A 135 -1.10 -14.46 34.56
CA GLN A 135 -0.23 -13.77 35.50
C GLN A 135 -0.43 -14.33 36.92
N LEU A 136 0.66 -14.73 37.54
CA LEU A 136 0.75 -15.03 38.95
C LEU A 136 1.36 -13.82 39.67
N SER A 137 0.91 -13.55 40.90
CA SER A 137 1.53 -12.55 41.77
C SER A 137 1.38 -12.92 43.24
N THR A 138 2.39 -12.55 44.04
CA THR A 138 2.41 -12.65 45.50
C THR A 138 3.30 -11.54 46.07
N SER A 139 3.29 -11.34 47.38
CA SER A 139 4.14 -10.37 48.07
C SER A 139 4.95 -11.05 49.16
N PHE A 140 6.16 -10.56 49.43
CA PHE A 140 7.01 -11.05 50.51
C PHE A 140 7.71 -9.89 51.23
N THR A 141 8.10 -10.11 52.49
CA THR A 141 8.87 -9.15 53.27
C THR A 141 10.20 -9.77 53.68
N THR A 142 11.29 -9.03 53.50
CA THR A 142 12.64 -9.50 53.83
C THR A 142 12.94 -9.38 55.32
N GLY A 143 13.75 -10.29 55.85
CA GLY A 143 14.25 -10.23 57.22
C GLY A 143 15.25 -9.10 57.44
N ALA A 144 15.57 -8.82 58.70
CA ALA A 144 16.40 -7.67 59.10
C ALA A 144 17.86 -7.73 58.61
N SER A 145 18.33 -8.90 58.14
CA SER A 145 19.67 -9.11 57.57
C SER A 145 19.64 -9.60 56.12
N THR A 146 18.46 -9.75 55.51
CA THR A 146 18.32 -10.33 54.17
C THR A 146 18.65 -9.29 53.10
N THR A 147 19.72 -9.53 52.34
CA THR A 147 20.15 -8.67 51.23
C THR A 147 19.99 -9.34 49.85
N SER A 148 19.57 -10.61 49.82
CA SER A 148 19.29 -11.35 48.60
C SER A 148 18.23 -12.42 48.84
N VAL A 149 17.41 -12.71 47.84
CA VAL A 149 16.45 -13.82 47.84
C VAL A 149 16.54 -14.62 46.56
N THR A 150 16.04 -15.85 46.56
CA THR A 150 15.98 -16.69 45.35
C THR A 150 14.55 -16.76 44.84
N VAL A 151 14.28 -16.08 43.72
CA VAL A 151 13.02 -16.23 42.98
C VAL A 151 13.07 -17.46 42.10
N TYR A 152 11.93 -18.11 41.90
CA TYR A 152 11.87 -19.34 41.14
C TYR A 152 10.51 -19.58 40.49
N THR A 153 10.55 -20.38 39.43
CA THR A 153 9.39 -21.06 38.85
C THR A 153 9.64 -22.56 38.86
N HIS A 154 8.58 -23.37 38.89
CA HIS A 154 8.66 -24.82 38.68
C HIS A 154 7.31 -25.37 38.23
N GLY A 155 7.32 -26.56 37.63
CA GLY A 155 6.13 -27.32 37.30
C GLY A 155 5.77 -28.30 38.42
N TRP A 156 5.02 -29.34 38.07
CA TRP A 156 4.74 -30.47 38.96
C TRP A 156 5.31 -31.77 38.41
N TYR A 157 5.70 -32.68 39.30
CA TYR A 157 6.33 -33.95 38.92
C TYR A 157 5.46 -34.73 37.93
N GLY A 158 6.10 -35.24 36.87
CA GLY A 158 5.45 -36.03 35.83
C GLY A 158 4.47 -35.26 34.93
N GLN A 159 4.41 -33.92 35.02
CA GLN A 159 3.59 -33.10 34.14
C GLN A 159 4.34 -32.69 32.86
N ALA A 160 3.57 -32.21 31.88
CA ALA A 160 4.11 -31.60 30.68
C ALA A 160 4.91 -30.32 31.00
N ALA A 161 5.61 -29.79 29.98
CA ALA A 161 6.37 -28.56 30.13
C ALA A 161 5.47 -27.39 30.55
N TYR A 162 6.00 -26.56 31.46
CA TYR A 162 5.45 -25.24 31.75
C TYR A 162 6.29 -24.17 31.06
N TYR A 163 5.68 -23.00 30.88
CA TYR A 163 6.32 -21.82 30.35
C TYR A 163 6.25 -20.70 31.37
N ALA A 164 7.27 -19.85 31.40
CA ALA A 164 7.29 -18.64 32.21
C ALA A 164 7.88 -17.48 31.42
N ASP A 165 7.36 -16.29 31.66
CA ASP A 165 7.78 -15.08 30.98
C ASP A 165 7.52 -13.84 31.86
N ASP A 166 8.20 -12.74 31.56
CA ASP A 166 8.02 -11.43 32.19
C ASP A 166 8.01 -11.46 33.74
N VAL A 167 8.99 -12.14 34.36
CA VAL A 167 9.10 -12.24 35.83
C VAL A 167 9.55 -10.92 36.45
N SER A 168 8.85 -10.43 37.47
CA SER A 168 9.09 -9.14 38.11
C SER A 168 9.20 -9.22 39.62
N VAL A 169 10.18 -8.51 40.17
CA VAL A 169 10.38 -8.29 41.61
C VAL A 169 10.51 -6.79 41.82
N PHE A 170 9.46 -6.16 42.33
CA PHE A 170 9.43 -4.71 42.60
C PHE A 170 9.33 -4.45 44.09
N GLY A 171 10.06 -3.43 44.58
CA GLY A 171 10.09 -3.05 45.99
C GLY A 171 10.80 -1.72 46.22
N PRO A 172 11.06 -1.32 47.47
CA PRO A 172 11.52 0.02 47.87
C PRO A 172 12.97 0.35 47.47
N ASP A 173 13.56 -0.44 46.58
CA ASP A 173 14.97 -0.34 46.19
C ASP A 173 15.19 0.67 45.09
N GLY A 174 14.12 1.04 44.36
CA GLY A 174 14.25 1.76 43.10
C GLY A 174 14.98 0.94 42.03
N GLY A 175 15.12 -0.38 42.19
CA GLY A 175 15.88 -1.27 41.31
C GLY A 175 17.26 -1.62 41.85
N GLY A 176 17.34 -2.70 42.62
CA GLY A 176 18.57 -3.18 43.20
C GLY A 176 19.13 -4.36 42.42
N GLY A 177 19.76 -4.08 41.29
CA GLY A 177 20.66 -5.02 40.65
C GLY A 177 21.42 -4.30 39.55
N GLY A 178 22.73 -4.43 39.50
CA GLY A 178 23.51 -4.13 38.31
C GLY A 178 23.83 -5.43 37.58
N ASP A 179 23.15 -5.71 36.46
CA ASP A 179 23.88 -6.19 35.30
C ASP A 179 24.62 -4.93 34.83
N PRO A 180 25.78 -5.03 34.16
CA PRO A 180 26.32 -3.84 33.51
C PRO A 180 25.15 -3.18 32.76
N ASP A 181 24.94 -1.88 33.00
CA ASP A 181 23.96 -1.12 32.22
C ASP A 181 24.11 -1.58 30.78
N PRO A 182 23.01 -1.92 30.08
CA PRO A 182 23.11 -2.42 28.72
C PRO A 182 24.15 -1.57 28.00
N THR A 183 25.21 -2.15 27.47
CA THR A 183 26.13 -1.29 26.74
C THR A 183 25.40 -0.89 25.46
N VAL A 184 25.56 0.36 25.03
CA VAL A 184 25.03 0.80 23.74
C VAL A 184 25.43 -0.25 22.70
N PRO A 185 24.49 -0.80 21.91
CA PRO A 185 24.79 -1.88 20.97
C PRO A 185 25.89 -1.48 19.99
N ALA A 186 26.59 -2.47 19.44
CA ALA A 186 27.54 -2.21 18.36
C ALA A 186 26.82 -1.68 17.10
N THR A 187 27.54 -0.96 16.25
CA THR A 187 26.99 -0.49 14.97
C THR A 187 26.58 -1.69 14.10
N PRO A 188 25.36 -1.71 13.53
CA PRO A 188 24.94 -2.78 12.64
C PRO A 188 25.81 -2.87 11.38
N GLY A 189 26.21 -4.10 11.04
CA GLY A 189 26.92 -4.41 9.79
C GLY A 189 26.01 -5.05 8.75
N GLY A 190 26.50 -5.19 7.52
CA GLY A 190 25.81 -5.93 6.46
C GLY A 190 24.53 -5.28 5.95
N LEU A 191 24.35 -3.96 6.14
CA LEU A 191 23.24 -3.24 5.54
C LEU A 191 23.30 -3.41 4.01
N THR A 192 22.21 -3.89 3.42
CA THR A 192 22.07 -4.13 1.97
C THR A 192 20.68 -3.76 1.49
N VAL A 193 20.57 -3.41 0.21
CA VAL A 193 19.28 -3.22 -0.47
C VAL A 193 18.80 -4.57 -0.99
N SER A 194 17.66 -5.02 -0.49
CA SER A 194 17.03 -6.29 -0.89
C SER A 194 15.96 -6.11 -1.97
N GLY A 195 15.48 -4.88 -2.19
CA GLY A 195 14.54 -4.57 -3.28
C GLY A 195 14.30 -3.07 -3.44
N THR A 196 13.95 -2.65 -4.65
CA THR A 196 13.55 -1.27 -4.96
C THR A 196 12.28 -1.26 -5.82
N THR A 197 11.38 -0.32 -5.52
CA THR A 197 10.24 0.06 -6.37
C THR A 197 10.36 1.54 -6.74
N SER A 198 9.33 2.09 -7.40
CA SER A 198 9.26 3.53 -7.67
C SER A 198 9.09 4.39 -6.42
N SER A 199 8.50 3.82 -5.37
CA SER A 199 8.13 4.57 -4.16
C SER A 199 8.63 3.94 -2.87
N SER A 200 9.40 2.85 -2.96
CA SER A 200 9.94 2.17 -1.80
C SER A 200 11.31 1.51 -2.02
N VAL A 201 12.02 1.32 -0.91
CA VAL A 201 13.28 0.57 -0.84
C VAL A 201 13.20 -0.39 0.34
N SER A 202 13.47 -1.67 0.09
CA SER A 202 13.59 -2.72 1.09
C SER A 202 15.05 -2.93 1.46
N LEU A 203 15.33 -3.03 2.75
CA LEU A 203 16.67 -3.11 3.33
C LEU A 203 16.74 -4.29 4.31
N ALA A 204 17.92 -4.91 4.39
CA ALA A 204 18.23 -5.96 5.36
C ALA A 204 19.63 -5.74 5.96
N TRP A 205 19.85 -6.18 7.19
CA TRP A 205 21.12 -6.07 7.92
C TRP A 205 21.35 -7.25 8.87
N ASN A 206 22.55 -7.34 9.45
CA ASN A 206 22.88 -8.39 10.42
C ASN A 206 22.34 -8.04 11.81
N ALA A 207 21.90 -9.06 12.56
CA ALA A 207 21.52 -8.89 13.96
C ALA A 207 22.72 -8.43 14.81
N VAL A 208 22.48 -7.50 15.74
CA VAL A 208 23.45 -7.00 16.72
C VAL A 208 23.12 -7.57 18.09
N SER A 209 24.10 -8.20 18.75
CA SER A 209 23.95 -8.70 20.12
C SER A 209 23.62 -7.56 21.08
N GLY A 210 22.63 -7.77 21.94
CA GLY A 210 22.17 -6.77 22.92
C GLY A 210 21.26 -5.68 22.36
N ALA A 211 20.92 -5.69 21.07
CA ALA A 211 19.92 -4.79 20.49
C ALA A 211 18.50 -5.33 20.71
N THR A 212 17.58 -4.46 21.14
CA THR A 212 16.13 -4.76 21.25
C THR A 212 15.33 -4.16 20.09
N GLY A 213 15.99 -3.38 19.23
CA GLY A 213 15.41 -2.83 18.01
C GLY A 213 16.45 -2.07 17.18
N TYR A 214 16.02 -1.55 16.05
CA TYR A 214 16.84 -0.84 15.09
C TYR A 214 16.12 0.41 14.63
N THR A 215 16.85 1.52 14.52
CA THR A 215 16.34 2.77 13.94
C THR A 215 16.91 2.95 12.55
N LEU A 216 16.04 3.18 11.56
CA LEU A 216 16.43 3.40 10.18
C LEU A 216 16.45 4.90 9.86
N TYR A 217 17.47 5.33 9.12
CA TYR A 217 17.64 6.72 8.69
C TYR A 217 17.69 6.79 7.17
N ARG A 218 17.08 7.84 6.61
CA ARG A 218 17.14 8.25 5.21
C ARG A 218 17.73 9.64 5.15
N ASP A 219 18.84 9.79 4.44
CA ASP A 219 19.59 11.04 4.29
C ASP A 219 19.87 11.72 5.65
N GLY A 220 20.23 10.90 6.65
CA GLY A 220 20.52 11.32 8.02
C GLY A 220 19.30 11.55 8.92
N THR A 221 18.08 11.55 8.38
CA THR A 221 16.83 11.76 9.13
C THR A 221 16.21 10.42 9.55
N ARG A 222 15.74 10.33 10.79
CA ARG A 222 15.06 9.13 11.31
C ARG A 222 13.75 8.88 10.56
N VAL A 223 13.56 7.66 10.06
CA VAL A 223 12.38 7.23 9.29
C VAL A 223 11.45 6.38 10.13
N THR A 224 11.98 5.29 10.70
CA THR A 224 11.18 4.31 11.45
C THR A 224 12.07 3.53 12.42
N ALA A 225 11.45 2.84 13.37
CA ALA A 225 12.10 1.87 14.24
C ALA A 225 11.41 0.51 14.12
N VAL A 226 12.19 -0.57 14.09
CA VAL A 226 11.72 -1.95 13.93
C VAL A 226 12.43 -2.88 14.91
N SER A 227 11.80 -3.98 15.30
CA SER A 227 12.43 -5.01 16.15
C SER A 227 13.22 -6.06 15.34
N GLY A 228 12.86 -6.28 14.08
CA GLY A 228 13.52 -7.22 13.18
C GLY A 228 14.75 -6.64 12.44
N THR A 229 15.41 -7.47 11.64
CA THR A 229 16.62 -7.13 10.88
C THR A 229 16.37 -6.72 9.42
N SER A 230 15.15 -6.29 9.12
CA SER A 230 14.77 -5.77 7.80
C SER A 230 13.67 -4.73 7.94
N ALA A 231 13.61 -3.82 6.96
CA ALA A 231 12.56 -2.81 6.87
C ALA A 231 12.34 -2.37 5.42
N THR A 232 11.13 -1.89 5.13
CA THR A 232 10.81 -1.23 3.85
C THR A 232 10.48 0.24 4.11
N VAL A 233 11.23 1.13 3.47
CA VAL A 233 10.94 2.57 3.48
C VAL A 233 10.03 2.87 2.31
N THR A 234 8.84 3.42 2.58
CA THR A 234 7.83 3.78 1.58
C THR A 234 7.71 5.31 1.43
N GLY A 235 6.88 5.77 0.48
CA GLY A 235 6.64 7.20 0.25
C GLY A 235 7.85 7.94 -0.33
N LEU A 236 8.74 7.22 -1.01
CA LEU A 236 9.90 7.80 -1.69
C LEU A 236 9.49 8.36 -3.06
N ALA A 237 10.16 9.42 -3.49
CA ALA A 237 10.02 9.92 -4.85
C ALA A 237 10.70 8.96 -5.82
N ALA A 238 10.10 8.75 -6.98
CA ALA A 238 10.69 7.93 -8.03
C ALA A 238 11.97 8.54 -8.61
N SER A 239 12.78 7.72 -9.26
CA SER A 239 14.03 8.12 -9.92
C SER A 239 15.04 8.83 -9.01
N THR A 240 14.88 8.71 -7.68
CA THR A 240 15.59 9.51 -6.69
C THR A 240 16.55 8.63 -5.91
N SER A 241 17.79 9.10 -5.77
CA SER A 241 18.80 8.40 -4.97
C SER A 241 18.68 8.81 -3.51
N TYR A 242 18.62 7.83 -2.63
CA TYR A 242 18.53 8.00 -1.19
C TYR A 242 19.70 7.29 -0.51
N GLY A 243 20.25 7.89 0.54
CA GLY A 243 21.22 7.26 1.43
C GLY A 243 20.52 6.65 2.64
N PHE A 244 20.72 5.35 2.87
CA PHE A 244 20.17 4.65 4.01
C PHE A 244 21.24 4.22 5.00
N GLN A 245 20.93 4.37 6.29
CA GLN A 245 21.76 3.96 7.42
C GLN A 245 20.86 3.33 8.49
N VAL A 246 21.44 2.49 9.34
CA VAL A 246 20.73 1.86 10.46
C VAL A 246 21.55 1.96 11.75
N THR A 247 20.88 2.14 12.89
CA THR A 247 21.45 1.98 14.23
C THR A 247 20.79 0.82 14.93
N ALA A 248 21.50 0.20 15.88
CA ALA A 248 20.93 -0.72 16.84
C ALA A 248 20.61 0.05 18.13
N ALA A 249 19.51 -0.29 18.78
CA ALA A 249 19.03 0.39 19.97
C ALA A 249 18.69 -0.62 21.07
N ASN A 250 18.93 -0.22 22.32
CA ASN A 250 18.42 -0.88 23.51
C ASN A 250 18.15 0.16 24.61
N ALA A 251 17.87 -0.30 25.83
CA ALA A 251 17.56 0.57 26.97
C ALA A 251 18.69 1.56 27.34
N ALA A 252 19.93 1.36 26.88
CA ALA A 252 21.03 2.27 27.15
C ALA A 252 21.34 3.27 26.03
N GLY A 253 20.67 3.15 24.89
CA GLY A 253 20.76 4.13 23.81
C GLY A 253 20.91 3.53 22.43
N GLU A 254 21.15 4.41 21.45
CA GLU A 254 21.36 4.05 20.05
C GLU A 254 22.85 3.99 19.72
N SER A 255 23.24 2.97 18.96
CA SER A 255 24.59 2.82 18.41
C SER A 255 24.95 3.98 17.46
N PRO A 256 26.23 4.14 17.09
CA PRO A 256 26.58 4.90 15.89
C PRO A 256 25.91 4.30 14.63
N LYS A 257 25.62 5.15 13.64
CA LYS A 257 25.00 4.76 12.37
C LYS A 257 25.92 3.84 11.56
N SER A 258 25.35 2.87 10.85
CA SER A 258 26.06 2.02 9.90
C SER A 258 26.72 2.81 8.76
N ALA A 259 27.55 2.13 7.96
CA ALA A 259 27.93 2.65 6.65
C ALA A 259 26.68 2.95 5.81
N THR A 260 26.75 4.00 4.99
CA THR A 260 25.63 4.39 4.12
C THR A 260 25.54 3.43 2.96
N VAL A 261 24.34 2.93 2.68
CA VAL A 261 24.02 2.27 1.42
C VAL A 261 23.13 3.19 0.59
N THR A 262 23.54 3.44 -0.66
CA THR A 262 22.74 4.22 -1.60
C THR A 262 21.81 3.29 -2.36
N ALA A 263 20.53 3.65 -2.41
CA ALA A 263 19.57 3.03 -3.31
C ALA A 263 18.91 4.11 -4.15
N ARG A 264 18.77 3.85 -5.45
CA ARG A 264 17.94 4.68 -6.32
C ARG A 264 16.58 4.01 -6.44
N THR A 265 15.51 4.73 -6.09
CA THR A 265 14.17 4.27 -6.43
C THR A 265 14.08 4.10 -7.93
N LYS A 266 13.34 3.08 -8.35
CA LYS A 266 13.04 2.94 -9.77
C LYS A 266 12.32 4.21 -10.22
N ASP A 267 12.29 4.45 -11.51
CA ASP A 267 11.33 5.39 -12.06
C ASP A 267 9.91 4.88 -11.70
N ASN A 268 8.85 5.68 -11.91
CA ASN A 268 7.44 5.24 -11.74
C ASN A 268 7.04 4.05 -12.64
N GLY A 269 8.01 3.29 -13.15
CA GLY A 269 7.90 2.38 -14.27
C GLY A 269 6.87 1.27 -14.05
N GLY A 270 5.75 1.39 -14.75
CA GLY A 270 5.66 0.66 -16.02
C GLY A 270 6.67 1.25 -16.99
N GLY A 271 7.68 0.46 -17.38
CA GLY A 271 8.74 0.93 -18.28
C GLY A 271 8.16 1.56 -19.54
N GLY A 272 8.82 2.58 -20.06
CA GLY A 272 8.41 3.27 -21.27
C GLY A 272 8.18 4.74 -21.01
N GLY A 273 8.82 5.55 -21.84
CA GLY A 273 8.73 7.00 -21.79
C GLY A 273 7.29 7.51 -21.72
N ASN A 274 7.16 8.80 -21.46
CA ASN A 274 5.85 9.47 -21.48
C ASN A 274 5.11 9.10 -22.76
N LEU A 275 3.83 8.74 -22.63
CA LEU A 275 2.95 8.50 -23.77
C LEU A 275 3.07 9.71 -24.72
N PRO A 276 3.29 9.50 -26.03
CA PRO A 276 3.39 10.61 -26.95
C PRO A 276 2.10 11.44 -26.94
N LYS A 277 2.25 12.75 -27.17
CA LYS A 277 1.12 13.69 -27.25
C LYS A 277 0.05 13.18 -28.22
N HIS A 278 0.49 12.68 -29.37
CA HIS A 278 -0.34 12.02 -30.35
C HIS A 278 -0.02 10.53 -30.38
N ALA A 279 -1.04 9.69 -30.16
CA ALA A 279 -0.88 8.27 -29.95
C ALA A 279 -1.79 7.46 -30.86
N VAL A 280 -1.30 6.30 -31.29
CA VAL A 280 -2.10 5.25 -31.91
C VAL A 280 -2.33 4.12 -30.91
N THR A 281 -3.59 3.81 -30.64
CA THR A 281 -3.99 2.65 -29.83
C THR A 281 -4.35 1.48 -30.74
N GLY A 282 -3.88 0.27 -30.44
CA GLY A 282 -4.24 -0.93 -31.18
C GLY A 282 -4.66 -2.05 -30.24
N TYR A 283 -5.80 -2.70 -30.52
CA TYR A 283 -6.19 -3.90 -29.80
C TYR A 283 -5.35 -5.10 -30.27
N TRP A 284 -4.74 -5.83 -29.35
CA TRP A 284 -4.05 -7.09 -29.60
C TRP A 284 -4.91 -8.24 -29.09
N GLN A 285 -5.18 -9.22 -29.94
CA GLN A 285 -6.11 -10.31 -29.64
C GLN A 285 -5.42 -11.43 -28.86
N ASN A 286 -5.90 -11.70 -27.65
CA ASN A 286 -5.54 -12.87 -26.84
C ASN A 286 -6.35 -14.11 -27.26
N PHE A 287 -6.64 -14.25 -28.55
CA PHE A 287 -7.44 -15.32 -29.12
C PHE A 287 -7.28 -15.33 -30.65
N ASP A 288 -7.55 -16.48 -31.26
CA ASP A 288 -7.62 -16.62 -32.72
C ASP A 288 -9.07 -16.49 -33.23
N ASN A 289 -9.30 -15.55 -34.15
CA ASN A 289 -10.56 -15.34 -34.86
C ASN A 289 -10.40 -15.40 -36.39
N GLY A 290 -9.29 -15.95 -36.89
CA GLY A 290 -8.94 -16.01 -38.31
C GLY A 290 -8.18 -14.79 -38.83
N ALA A 291 -7.90 -13.79 -37.98
CA ALA A 291 -6.89 -12.77 -38.26
C ALA A 291 -5.47 -13.33 -38.10
N ALA A 292 -4.44 -12.54 -38.42
CA ALA A 292 -3.06 -12.95 -38.20
C ALA A 292 -2.81 -13.09 -36.69
N VAL A 293 -2.42 -14.28 -36.24
CA VAL A 293 -1.91 -14.51 -34.88
C VAL A 293 -0.62 -13.71 -34.71
N GLN A 294 -0.47 -13.03 -33.56
CA GLN A 294 0.68 -12.20 -33.26
C GLN A 294 1.13 -12.42 -31.83
N ARG A 295 2.45 -12.42 -31.59
CA ARG A 295 2.99 -12.14 -30.25
C ARG A 295 2.96 -10.64 -29.98
N ILE A 296 3.15 -10.24 -28.73
CA ILE A 296 3.25 -8.82 -28.39
C ILE A 296 4.47 -8.20 -29.08
N SER A 297 5.58 -8.94 -29.21
CA SER A 297 6.78 -8.49 -29.93
C SER A 297 6.51 -8.12 -31.40
N ASP A 298 5.60 -8.83 -32.08
CA ASP A 298 5.28 -8.65 -33.51
C ASP A 298 4.44 -7.39 -33.80
N VAL A 299 3.85 -6.78 -32.78
CA VAL A 299 3.00 -5.58 -32.95
C VAL A 299 3.83 -4.43 -33.54
N SER A 300 3.34 -3.80 -34.61
CA SER A 300 4.03 -2.69 -35.30
C SER A 300 4.47 -1.58 -34.34
N SER A 301 5.63 -0.98 -34.60
CA SER A 301 6.15 0.15 -33.81
C SER A 301 5.31 1.42 -33.94
N GLN A 302 4.36 1.46 -34.88
CA GLN A 302 3.39 2.55 -35.04
C GLN A 302 2.40 2.64 -33.88
N TYR A 303 2.18 1.55 -33.15
CA TYR A 303 1.29 1.53 -31.99
C TYR A 303 2.01 2.04 -30.74
N ASP A 304 1.39 2.98 -30.05
CA ASP A 304 1.89 3.60 -28.82
C ASP A 304 1.22 3.01 -27.58
N ILE A 305 -0.05 2.62 -27.71
CA ILE A 305 -0.81 1.87 -26.71
C ILE A 305 -1.25 0.54 -27.34
N ILE A 306 -0.93 -0.56 -26.68
CA ILE A 306 -1.35 -1.91 -27.05
C ILE A 306 -2.38 -2.36 -26.01
N ALA A 307 -3.65 -2.45 -26.40
CA ALA A 307 -4.74 -2.90 -25.53
C ALA A 307 -4.91 -4.42 -25.69
N VAL A 308 -4.58 -5.18 -24.65
CA VAL A 308 -4.69 -6.64 -24.65
C VAL A 308 -6.16 -7.05 -24.49
N ALA A 309 -6.71 -7.68 -25.51
CA ALA A 309 -8.12 -8.03 -25.63
C ALA A 309 -8.33 -9.54 -25.38
N PHE A 310 -8.94 -9.99 -24.29
CA PHE A 310 -9.49 -9.23 -23.17
C PHE A 310 -9.19 -9.95 -21.85
N ALA A 311 -9.44 -9.28 -20.73
CA ALA A 311 -9.64 -9.96 -19.45
C ALA A 311 -10.99 -10.68 -19.41
N ASP A 312 -11.04 -11.82 -18.72
CA ASP A 312 -12.23 -12.64 -18.55
C ASP A 312 -12.99 -12.26 -17.28
N ALA A 313 -14.32 -12.33 -17.33
CA ALA A 313 -15.14 -12.31 -16.13
C ALA A 313 -14.90 -13.58 -15.28
N THR A 314 -15.04 -13.45 -13.96
CA THR A 314 -15.00 -14.59 -13.04
C THR A 314 -16.39 -14.89 -12.48
N GLY A 315 -16.52 -15.96 -11.67
CA GLY A 315 -17.72 -16.22 -10.89
C GLY A 315 -18.00 -15.19 -9.78
N THR A 316 -17.04 -14.30 -9.48
CA THR A 316 -17.22 -13.24 -8.50
C THR A 316 -17.65 -11.95 -9.20
N PRO A 317 -18.80 -11.34 -8.84
CA PRO A 317 -19.29 -10.11 -9.48
C PRO A 317 -18.24 -9.00 -9.49
N GLY A 318 -18.06 -8.38 -10.66
CA GLY A 318 -17.08 -7.33 -10.92
C GLY A 318 -15.62 -7.80 -11.04
N ALA A 319 -15.26 -9.00 -10.58
CA ALA A 319 -13.88 -9.46 -10.65
C ALA A 319 -13.52 -10.00 -12.04
N VAL A 320 -12.28 -9.73 -12.44
CA VAL A 320 -11.68 -10.21 -13.68
C VAL A 320 -10.49 -11.14 -13.44
N THR A 321 -10.14 -11.91 -14.45
CA THR A 321 -8.86 -12.63 -14.55
C THR A 321 -8.29 -12.46 -15.95
N PHE A 322 -7.03 -12.85 -16.16
CA PHE A 322 -6.45 -12.90 -17.50
C PHE A 322 -5.67 -14.19 -17.67
N ASN A 323 -6.04 -14.95 -18.70
CA ASN A 323 -5.37 -16.18 -19.10
C ASN A 323 -4.86 -16.01 -20.53
N LEU A 324 -3.54 -16.02 -20.72
CA LEU A 324 -2.96 -15.98 -22.07
C LEU A 324 -3.42 -17.21 -22.86
N ASP A 325 -3.99 -17.03 -24.05
CA ASP A 325 -4.42 -18.13 -24.93
C ASP A 325 -3.22 -18.80 -25.60
N THR A 326 -2.40 -19.49 -24.80
CA THR A 326 -1.19 -20.16 -25.25
C THR A 326 -1.48 -21.16 -26.38
N ALA A 327 -2.64 -21.82 -26.35
CA ALA A 327 -3.00 -22.84 -27.33
C ALA A 327 -3.43 -22.21 -28.67
N GLY A 328 -4.28 -21.18 -28.65
CA GLY A 328 -4.70 -20.47 -29.85
C GLY A 328 -3.64 -19.53 -30.43
N LEU A 329 -2.59 -19.21 -29.67
CA LEU A 329 -1.49 -18.33 -30.08
C LEU A 329 -0.18 -19.08 -30.34
N ASP A 330 -0.25 -20.23 -31.03
CA ASP A 330 0.92 -21.00 -31.49
C ASP A 330 1.96 -21.32 -30.39
N GLY A 331 1.49 -21.67 -29.18
CA GLY A 331 2.35 -22.04 -28.05
C GLY A 331 3.03 -20.84 -27.38
N TYR A 332 2.52 -19.62 -27.57
CA TYR A 332 3.06 -18.41 -26.95
C TYR A 332 2.93 -18.46 -25.42
N THR A 333 4.07 -18.58 -24.73
CA THR A 333 4.11 -18.80 -23.28
C THR A 333 3.94 -17.51 -22.48
N VAL A 334 3.45 -17.64 -21.24
CA VAL A 334 3.29 -16.51 -20.31
C VAL A 334 4.62 -15.79 -20.04
N ASP A 335 5.73 -16.52 -19.88
CA ASP A 335 7.04 -15.90 -19.64
C ASP A 335 7.50 -15.06 -20.83
N GLN A 336 7.30 -15.56 -22.05
CA GLN A 336 7.60 -14.80 -23.26
C GLN A 336 6.66 -13.60 -23.41
N PHE A 337 5.37 -13.77 -23.10
CA PHE A 337 4.41 -12.66 -23.09
C PHE A 337 4.84 -11.53 -22.16
N LYS A 338 5.19 -11.85 -20.91
CA LYS A 338 5.68 -10.85 -19.95
C LYS A 338 7.00 -10.22 -20.42
N ALA A 339 7.88 -10.98 -21.08
CA ALA A 339 9.12 -10.45 -21.65
C ALA A 339 8.85 -9.46 -22.80
N ASP A 340 7.91 -9.79 -23.69
CA ASP A 340 7.53 -8.95 -24.81
C ASP A 340 6.81 -7.67 -24.34
N VAL A 341 5.95 -7.75 -23.32
CA VAL A 341 5.36 -6.58 -22.66
C VAL A 341 6.46 -5.65 -22.15
N ARG A 342 7.44 -6.18 -21.40
CA ARG A 342 8.59 -5.39 -20.92
C ARG A 342 9.41 -4.78 -22.06
N ALA A 343 9.56 -5.48 -23.18
CA ALA A 343 10.30 -4.99 -24.33
C ALA A 343 9.57 -3.84 -25.05
N LYS A 344 8.25 -3.94 -25.22
CA LYS A 344 7.43 -2.83 -25.75
C LYS A 344 7.46 -1.62 -24.84
N GLN A 345 7.34 -1.86 -23.54
CA GLN A 345 7.54 -0.86 -22.51
C GLN A 345 8.91 -0.20 -22.61
N ALA A 346 10.01 -0.95 -22.66
CA ALA A 346 11.35 -0.39 -22.85
C ALA A 346 11.48 0.45 -24.14
N ALA A 347 10.70 0.13 -25.18
CA ALA A 347 10.61 0.90 -26.43
C ALA A 347 9.65 2.12 -26.37
N GLY A 348 9.18 2.51 -25.17
CA GLY A 348 8.32 3.67 -24.97
C GLY A 348 6.83 3.42 -25.18
N LYS A 349 6.42 2.16 -25.36
CA LYS A 349 5.03 1.80 -25.60
C LYS A 349 4.31 1.53 -24.28
N LYS A 350 2.99 1.61 -24.28
CA LYS A 350 2.14 1.24 -23.15
C LYS A 350 1.36 -0.02 -23.49
N VAL A 351 1.35 -0.98 -22.57
CA VAL A 351 0.54 -2.20 -22.71
C VAL A 351 -0.48 -2.23 -21.60
N ILE A 352 -1.76 -2.20 -21.95
CA ILE A 352 -2.88 -2.15 -21.01
C ILE A 352 -3.76 -3.37 -21.17
N ILE A 353 -4.46 -3.77 -20.11
CA ILE A 353 -5.45 -4.84 -20.18
C ILE A 353 -6.83 -4.24 -20.51
N SER A 354 -7.51 -4.75 -21.53
CA SER A 354 -8.89 -4.35 -21.84
C SER A 354 -9.89 -5.28 -21.15
N VAL A 355 -10.94 -4.70 -20.57
CA VAL A 355 -12.03 -5.43 -19.94
C VAL A 355 -13.32 -5.19 -20.72
N GLY A 356 -13.89 -6.27 -21.24
CA GLY A 356 -15.17 -6.24 -21.95
C GLY A 356 -15.12 -7.02 -23.27
N GLY A 357 -15.33 -6.33 -24.38
CA GLY A 357 -15.52 -6.90 -25.71
C GLY A 357 -16.93 -7.47 -25.92
N GLU A 358 -17.25 -7.80 -27.17
CA GLU A 358 -18.58 -8.27 -27.61
C GLU A 358 -19.16 -9.42 -26.76
N LYS A 359 -18.30 -10.32 -26.27
CA LYS A 359 -18.68 -11.49 -25.44
C LYS A 359 -18.39 -11.29 -23.94
N GLY A 360 -17.90 -10.13 -23.54
CA GLY A 360 -17.59 -9.80 -22.16
C GLY A 360 -18.85 -9.80 -21.29
N THR A 361 -18.73 -10.32 -20.08
CA THR A 361 -19.86 -10.43 -19.13
C THR A 361 -19.58 -9.74 -17.78
N VAL A 362 -18.49 -8.98 -17.69
CA VAL A 362 -18.14 -8.23 -16.48
C VAL A 362 -19.24 -7.20 -16.21
N SER A 363 -19.70 -7.16 -14.96
CA SER A 363 -20.71 -6.22 -14.49
C SER A 363 -20.24 -5.56 -13.20
N VAL A 364 -20.24 -4.23 -13.19
CA VAL A 364 -19.87 -3.40 -12.03
C VAL A 364 -21.07 -2.53 -11.67
N ASN A 365 -21.93 -3.03 -10.78
CA ASN A 365 -23.28 -2.50 -10.54
C ASN A 365 -23.62 -2.29 -9.05
N ASP A 366 -22.66 -2.53 -8.16
CA ASP A 366 -22.73 -2.21 -6.74
C ASP A 366 -21.32 -1.94 -6.16
N SER A 367 -21.26 -1.52 -4.90
CA SER A 367 -19.97 -1.21 -4.24
C SER A 367 -19.04 -2.42 -4.08
N ALA A 368 -19.60 -3.63 -3.97
CA ALA A 368 -18.82 -4.85 -3.80
C ALA A 368 -18.15 -5.24 -5.12
N SER A 369 -18.91 -5.28 -6.22
CA SER A 369 -18.41 -5.49 -7.57
C SER A 369 -17.42 -4.41 -8.00
N ALA A 370 -17.61 -3.15 -7.61
CA ALA A 370 -16.62 -2.08 -7.84
C ALA A 370 -15.30 -2.34 -7.12
N THR A 371 -15.35 -2.83 -5.89
CA THR A 371 -14.16 -3.20 -5.11
C THR A 371 -13.45 -4.41 -5.71
N ASN A 372 -14.22 -5.43 -6.09
CA ASN A 372 -13.71 -6.64 -6.73
C ASN A 372 -13.05 -6.33 -8.07
N PHE A 373 -13.65 -5.46 -8.89
CA PHE A 373 -13.08 -4.97 -10.14
C PHE A 373 -11.73 -4.31 -9.90
N ALA A 374 -11.67 -3.30 -9.01
CA ALA A 374 -10.44 -2.59 -8.73
C ALA A 374 -9.31 -3.50 -8.20
N ASN A 375 -9.65 -4.44 -7.31
CA ASN A 375 -8.67 -5.36 -6.74
C ASN A 375 -8.15 -6.36 -7.77
N SER A 376 -9.05 -6.96 -8.57
CA SER A 376 -8.69 -7.99 -9.54
C SER A 376 -7.96 -7.44 -10.76
N VAL A 377 -8.41 -6.29 -11.31
CA VAL A 377 -7.69 -5.59 -12.38
C VAL A 377 -6.29 -5.21 -11.91
N TYR A 378 -6.14 -4.67 -10.71
CA TYR A 378 -4.82 -4.33 -10.15
C TYR A 378 -3.93 -5.57 -10.01
N ALA A 379 -4.48 -6.71 -9.57
CA ALA A 379 -3.73 -7.96 -9.48
C ALA A 379 -3.24 -8.44 -10.86
N VAL A 380 -4.10 -8.39 -11.88
CA VAL A 380 -3.73 -8.70 -13.28
C VAL A 380 -2.63 -7.74 -13.77
N MET A 381 -2.75 -6.45 -13.49
CA MET A 381 -1.72 -5.46 -13.86
C MET A 381 -0.37 -5.78 -13.21
N GLN A 382 -0.35 -6.12 -11.92
CA GLN A 382 0.89 -6.48 -11.22
C GLN A 382 1.52 -7.78 -11.75
N GLU A 383 0.69 -8.78 -12.05
CA GLU A 383 1.15 -10.10 -12.50
C GLU A 383 1.81 -10.05 -13.89
N TYR A 384 1.23 -9.29 -14.81
CA TYR A 384 1.66 -9.22 -16.20
C TYR A 384 2.46 -7.95 -16.54
N GLY A 385 2.53 -7.00 -15.62
CA GLY A 385 3.25 -5.75 -15.78
C GLY A 385 2.52 -4.74 -16.67
N PHE A 386 1.19 -4.73 -16.69
CA PHE A 386 0.42 -3.77 -17.51
C PHE A 386 0.49 -2.35 -16.95
N ASP A 387 0.55 -1.36 -17.84
CA ASP A 387 0.59 0.07 -17.53
C ASP A 387 -0.77 0.62 -17.06
N GLY A 388 -1.85 -0.14 -17.21
CA GLY A 388 -3.19 0.37 -17.00
C GLY A 388 -4.29 -0.53 -17.52
N VAL A 389 -5.48 0.07 -17.67
CA VAL A 389 -6.71 -0.63 -18.06
C VAL A 389 -7.46 0.13 -19.15
N ASP A 390 -8.11 -0.62 -20.03
CA ASP A 390 -9.10 -0.14 -20.98
C ASP A 390 -10.51 -0.65 -20.61
N ILE A 391 -11.52 0.22 -20.71
CA ILE A 391 -12.92 -0.12 -20.40
C ILE A 391 -13.72 -0.22 -21.70
N ASP A 392 -14.10 -1.45 -22.05
CA ASP A 392 -14.80 -1.83 -23.28
C ASP A 392 -16.03 -2.71 -23.01
N LEU A 393 -16.78 -2.39 -21.94
CA LEU A 393 -17.98 -3.11 -21.54
C LEU A 393 -19.17 -2.77 -22.44
N GLU A 394 -19.55 -3.67 -23.34
CA GLU A 394 -20.66 -3.48 -24.28
C GLU A 394 -22.02 -3.97 -23.74
N ASN A 395 -22.03 -4.68 -22.61
CA ASN A 395 -23.22 -5.21 -21.93
C ASN A 395 -23.88 -4.22 -20.95
N GLY A 396 -23.44 -2.95 -20.96
CA GLY A 396 -23.97 -1.87 -20.14
C GLY A 396 -23.06 -1.47 -18.98
N LEU A 397 -23.01 -0.15 -18.72
CA LEU A 397 -22.15 0.44 -17.71
C LEU A 397 -22.99 1.19 -16.66
N ASN A 398 -22.68 0.97 -15.37
CA ASN A 398 -23.22 1.81 -14.29
C ASN A 398 -22.20 2.88 -13.89
N ALA A 399 -22.50 4.14 -14.20
CA ALA A 399 -21.56 5.23 -14.02
C ALA A 399 -21.13 5.44 -12.56
N THR A 400 -22.01 5.22 -11.60
CA THR A 400 -21.72 5.39 -10.17
C THR A 400 -20.65 4.41 -9.72
N TYR A 401 -20.87 3.12 -9.97
CA TYR A 401 -20.00 2.07 -9.47
C TYR A 401 -18.75 1.90 -10.32
N MET A 402 -18.81 2.16 -11.64
CA MET A 402 -17.60 2.21 -12.46
C MET A 402 -16.70 3.39 -12.06
N THR A 403 -17.26 4.56 -11.76
CA THR A 403 -16.47 5.68 -11.20
C THR A 403 -15.78 5.25 -9.91
N GLN A 404 -16.51 4.63 -8.97
CA GLN A 404 -15.93 4.13 -7.72
C GLN A 404 -14.80 3.12 -7.97
N ALA A 405 -15.00 2.18 -8.89
CA ALA A 405 -14.02 1.15 -9.23
C ALA A 405 -12.73 1.77 -9.81
N LEU A 406 -12.87 2.66 -10.80
CA LEU A 406 -11.74 3.31 -11.46
C LEU A 406 -10.93 4.22 -10.52
N ARG A 407 -11.61 4.92 -9.60
CA ARG A 407 -10.94 5.71 -8.55
C ARG A 407 -10.17 4.82 -7.58
N SER A 408 -10.77 3.72 -7.15
CA SER A 408 -10.10 2.74 -6.28
C SER A 408 -8.88 2.11 -6.97
N LEU A 409 -9.01 1.77 -8.25
CA LEU A 409 -7.91 1.23 -9.05
C LEU A 409 -6.78 2.26 -9.22
N SER A 410 -7.11 3.50 -9.58
CA SER A 410 -6.13 4.58 -9.71
C SER A 410 -5.39 4.86 -8.39
N ALA A 411 -6.08 4.80 -7.25
CA ALA A 411 -5.44 4.95 -5.94
C ALA A 411 -4.42 3.84 -5.63
N LYS A 412 -4.60 2.64 -6.19
CA LYS A 412 -3.65 1.51 -6.07
C LYS A 412 -2.49 1.63 -7.06
N ALA A 413 -2.79 1.94 -8.31
CA ALA A 413 -1.82 1.97 -9.41
C ALA A 413 -0.99 3.27 -9.47
N GLY A 414 -1.48 4.34 -8.86
CA GLY A 414 -0.83 5.65 -8.85
C GLY A 414 -1.08 6.48 -10.12
N PRO A 415 -0.50 7.69 -10.19
CA PRO A 415 -0.80 8.68 -11.23
C PRO A 415 -0.24 8.34 -12.61
N SER A 416 0.62 7.33 -12.73
CA SER A 416 1.16 6.86 -14.00
C SER A 416 0.25 5.85 -14.72
N MET A 417 -0.86 5.46 -14.10
CA MET A 417 -1.81 4.51 -14.68
C MET A 417 -2.39 5.07 -16.00
N ILE A 418 -2.34 4.25 -17.05
CA ILE A 418 -3.04 4.52 -18.29
C ILE A 418 -4.49 4.07 -18.16
N LEU A 419 -5.43 4.98 -18.39
CA LEU A 419 -6.86 4.69 -18.37
C LEU A 419 -7.48 5.05 -19.71
N THR A 420 -7.92 4.06 -20.46
CA THR A 420 -8.66 4.28 -21.70
C THR A 420 -10.08 3.73 -21.62
N MET A 421 -10.93 4.19 -22.54
CA MET A 421 -12.29 3.68 -22.70
C MET A 421 -12.59 3.54 -24.19
N ALA A 422 -13.33 2.51 -24.58
CA ALA A 422 -13.79 2.31 -25.95
C ALA A 422 -15.32 2.19 -26.04
N PRO A 423 -16.08 3.23 -25.66
CA PRO A 423 -17.53 3.22 -25.76
C PRO A 423 -17.99 3.06 -27.21
N GLN A 424 -19.17 2.46 -27.41
CA GLN A 424 -19.87 2.54 -28.69
C GLN A 424 -20.38 3.97 -28.92
N THR A 425 -20.77 4.32 -30.15
CA THR A 425 -21.27 5.67 -30.44
C THR A 425 -22.51 6.05 -29.61
N ILE A 426 -23.39 5.08 -29.33
CA ILE A 426 -24.61 5.29 -28.52
C ILE A 426 -24.30 5.74 -27.08
N ASP A 427 -23.12 5.42 -26.58
CA ASP A 427 -22.72 5.66 -25.20
C ASP A 427 -22.15 7.07 -24.96
N MET A 428 -21.94 7.83 -26.04
CA MET A 428 -21.31 9.16 -26.03
C MET A 428 -22.15 10.25 -26.70
N GLN A 429 -23.40 9.98 -27.08
CA GLN A 429 -24.30 10.97 -27.70
C GLN A 429 -24.67 12.16 -26.78
N SER A 430 -24.58 11.98 -25.46
CA SER A 430 -24.86 13.02 -24.46
C SER A 430 -24.08 12.75 -23.17
N THR A 431 -23.77 13.81 -22.42
CA THR A 431 -23.11 13.72 -21.10
C THR A 431 -23.94 12.98 -20.05
N SER A 432 -25.23 12.74 -20.31
CA SER A 432 -26.10 11.91 -19.48
C SER A 432 -25.87 10.40 -19.66
N ASN A 433 -25.29 9.97 -20.78
CA ASN A 433 -25.00 8.57 -21.05
C ASN A 433 -23.95 8.03 -20.07
N ALA A 434 -24.06 6.76 -19.71
CA ALA A 434 -23.31 6.21 -18.59
C ALA A 434 -21.79 6.25 -18.80
N TYR A 435 -21.29 5.93 -19.99
CA TYR A 435 -19.87 6.05 -20.33
C TYR A 435 -19.39 7.49 -20.29
N PHE A 436 -20.09 8.40 -20.98
CA PHE A 436 -19.69 9.81 -21.00
C PHE A 436 -19.66 10.38 -19.58
N ARG A 437 -20.69 10.12 -18.78
CA ARG A 437 -20.70 10.54 -17.37
C ARG A 437 -19.54 9.95 -16.58
N THR A 438 -19.19 8.68 -16.80
CA THR A 438 -18.01 8.06 -16.16
C THR A 438 -16.74 8.77 -16.61
N ALA A 439 -16.53 8.97 -17.91
CA ALA A 439 -15.37 9.66 -18.46
C ALA A 439 -15.18 11.07 -17.86
N LEU A 440 -16.27 11.84 -17.70
CA LEU A 440 -16.25 13.14 -17.02
C LEU A 440 -15.95 13.00 -15.52
N ASN A 441 -16.56 12.03 -14.84
CA ASN A 441 -16.34 11.78 -13.42
C ASN A 441 -14.90 11.36 -13.09
N VAL A 442 -14.16 10.78 -14.03
CA VAL A 442 -12.75 10.36 -13.88
C VAL A 442 -11.80 11.15 -14.78
N LYS A 443 -12.22 12.32 -15.26
CA LYS A 443 -11.49 13.11 -16.26
C LYS A 443 -10.03 13.39 -15.87
N ASP A 444 -9.73 13.65 -14.61
CA ASP A 444 -8.38 13.94 -14.12
C ASP A 444 -7.41 12.74 -14.15
N ILE A 445 -7.94 11.51 -14.26
CA ILE A 445 -7.14 10.28 -14.38
C ILE A 445 -7.33 9.57 -15.74
N LEU A 446 -8.21 10.09 -16.60
CA LEU A 446 -8.51 9.54 -17.92
C LEU A 446 -7.42 9.93 -18.92
N THR A 447 -6.86 8.93 -19.60
CA THR A 447 -5.88 9.13 -20.68
C THR A 447 -6.55 9.47 -22.00
N VAL A 448 -7.45 8.61 -22.50
CA VAL A 448 -8.17 8.82 -23.76
C VAL A 448 -9.44 7.97 -23.87
N VAL A 449 -10.51 8.57 -24.42
CA VAL A 449 -11.68 7.86 -24.93
C VAL A 449 -11.48 7.61 -26.42
N ASN A 450 -11.31 6.35 -26.78
CA ASN A 450 -11.20 5.87 -28.14
C ASN A 450 -12.56 5.30 -28.57
N MET A 451 -13.55 6.19 -28.77
CA MET A 451 -14.90 5.76 -29.13
C MET A 451 -14.89 4.92 -30.41
N GLN A 452 -15.71 3.87 -30.47
CA GLN A 452 -15.83 2.98 -31.62
C GLN A 452 -16.72 3.64 -32.70
N TYR A 453 -16.15 4.20 -33.75
CA TYR A 453 -16.88 4.86 -34.85
C TYR A 453 -17.35 3.87 -35.95
N TYR A 454 -17.69 2.65 -35.55
CA TYR A 454 -18.03 1.54 -36.44
C TYR A 454 -19.08 0.62 -35.81
N ASN A 455 -19.56 -0.38 -36.56
CA ASN A 455 -20.72 -1.20 -36.16
C ASN A 455 -21.91 -0.36 -35.66
N SER A 456 -22.08 0.82 -36.25
CA SER A 456 -23.03 1.82 -35.78
C SER A 456 -24.00 2.22 -36.88
N GLY A 457 -25.23 2.52 -36.47
CA GLY A 457 -26.17 3.21 -37.34
C GLY A 457 -25.76 4.66 -37.59
N SER A 458 -26.67 5.43 -38.17
CA SER A 458 -26.50 6.88 -38.21
C SER A 458 -26.66 7.47 -36.81
N MET A 459 -25.88 8.52 -36.50
CA MET A 459 -25.86 9.20 -35.22
C MET A 459 -25.99 10.71 -35.41
N LEU A 460 -26.43 11.41 -34.38
CA LEU A 460 -26.45 12.87 -34.40
C LEU A 460 -25.04 13.40 -34.13
N GLY A 461 -24.58 14.38 -34.90
CA GLY A 461 -23.40 15.18 -34.58
C GLY A 461 -23.69 16.24 -33.52
N CYS A 462 -22.66 16.96 -33.08
CA CYS A 462 -22.82 18.07 -32.12
C CYS A 462 -23.70 19.21 -32.65
N ASP A 463 -23.91 19.31 -33.97
CA ASP A 463 -24.80 20.28 -34.61
C ASP A 463 -26.25 19.79 -34.73
N GLY A 464 -26.56 18.61 -34.18
CA GLY A 464 -27.88 17.99 -34.22
C GLY A 464 -28.26 17.38 -35.57
N LYS A 465 -27.37 17.33 -36.57
CA LYS A 465 -27.62 16.66 -37.85
C LYS A 465 -27.26 15.18 -37.81
N VAL A 466 -27.89 14.40 -38.68
CA VAL A 466 -27.65 12.96 -38.81
C VAL A 466 -26.44 12.70 -39.71
N TYR A 467 -25.50 11.89 -39.24
CA TYR A 467 -24.33 11.42 -39.98
C TYR A 467 -24.29 9.90 -40.00
N SER A 468 -23.87 9.31 -41.12
CA SER A 468 -23.71 7.86 -41.26
C SER A 468 -22.24 7.46 -41.19
N GLN A 469 -21.96 6.34 -40.52
CA GLN A 469 -20.61 5.77 -40.43
C GLN A 469 -19.97 5.57 -41.80
N GLY A 470 -18.63 5.51 -41.84
CA GLY A 470 -17.90 5.37 -43.09
C GLY A 470 -17.49 6.69 -43.75
N SER A 471 -17.62 7.84 -43.07
CA SER A 471 -17.36 9.16 -43.64
C SER A 471 -16.53 10.07 -42.71
N VAL A 472 -15.79 11.03 -43.28
CA VAL A 472 -15.08 12.08 -42.51
C VAL A 472 -16.05 12.84 -41.60
N ASP A 473 -17.24 13.14 -42.11
CA ASP A 473 -18.26 13.89 -41.36
C ASP A 473 -18.74 13.13 -40.12
N PHE A 474 -18.92 11.81 -40.22
CA PHE A 474 -19.28 11.00 -39.04
C PHE A 474 -18.21 11.04 -37.97
N LEU A 475 -16.93 10.91 -38.34
CA LEU A 475 -15.82 10.94 -37.38
C LEU A 475 -15.74 12.30 -36.69
N THR A 476 -15.76 13.38 -37.48
CA THR A 476 -15.56 14.74 -37.00
C THR A 476 -16.77 15.27 -36.22
N ALA A 477 -18.00 15.02 -36.69
CA ALA A 477 -19.22 15.51 -36.05
C ALA A 477 -19.53 14.80 -34.71
N LEU A 478 -19.18 13.52 -34.57
CA LEU A 478 -19.33 12.80 -33.30
C LEU A 478 -18.16 13.08 -32.33
N ALA A 479 -16.92 13.22 -32.82
CA ALA A 479 -15.80 13.68 -31.98
C ALA A 479 -16.08 15.07 -31.39
N CYS A 480 -16.73 15.94 -32.16
CA CYS A 480 -17.16 17.26 -31.69
C CYS A 480 -18.02 17.19 -30.43
N ILE A 481 -18.89 16.19 -30.28
CA ILE A 481 -19.73 16.03 -29.08
C ILE A 481 -18.84 15.92 -27.83
N GLN A 482 -17.80 15.07 -27.89
CA GLN A 482 -16.86 14.88 -26.79
C GLN A 482 -16.06 16.15 -26.50
N LEU A 483 -15.55 16.80 -27.56
CA LEU A 483 -14.68 17.98 -27.50
C LEU A 483 -15.40 19.24 -27.00
N GLU A 484 -16.70 19.38 -27.29
CA GLU A 484 -17.50 20.53 -26.87
C GLU A 484 -18.19 20.33 -25.53
N ASN A 485 -18.29 19.08 -25.03
CA ASN A 485 -19.00 18.76 -23.80
C ASN A 485 -18.10 18.24 -22.66
N GLY A 486 -16.84 18.68 -22.64
CA GLY A 486 -16.04 18.73 -21.42
C GLY A 486 -14.80 17.85 -21.40
N LEU A 487 -14.57 16.96 -22.37
CA LEU A 487 -13.28 16.25 -22.48
C LEU A 487 -12.21 17.17 -23.06
N ASP A 488 -10.99 17.05 -22.55
CA ASP A 488 -9.84 17.72 -23.18
C ASP A 488 -9.55 17.06 -24.54
N PRO A 489 -9.08 17.78 -25.57
CA PRO A 489 -8.77 17.14 -26.85
C PRO A 489 -7.76 15.99 -26.74
N SER A 490 -6.81 16.07 -25.79
CA SER A 490 -5.86 15.00 -25.52
C SER A 490 -6.49 13.73 -24.93
N GLN A 491 -7.79 13.78 -24.63
CA GLN A 491 -8.60 12.67 -24.13
C GLN A 491 -9.60 12.14 -25.16
N VAL A 492 -9.51 12.58 -26.42
CA VAL A 492 -10.40 12.13 -27.50
C VAL A 492 -9.58 11.49 -28.62
N GLY A 493 -9.91 10.24 -28.96
CA GLY A 493 -9.31 9.47 -30.05
C GLY A 493 -10.36 8.84 -30.97
N LEU A 494 -10.00 8.63 -32.24
CA LEU A 494 -10.89 8.09 -33.27
C LEU A 494 -10.68 6.57 -33.43
N GLY A 495 -11.61 5.74 -32.93
CA GLY A 495 -11.57 4.28 -33.03
C GLY A 495 -12.19 3.74 -34.32
N LEU A 496 -11.40 3.03 -35.13
CA LEU A 496 -11.79 2.54 -36.46
C LEU A 496 -11.41 1.07 -36.70
N PRO A 497 -12.11 0.34 -37.58
CA PRO A 497 -11.67 -0.99 -38.02
C PRO A 497 -10.38 -0.88 -38.85
N ALA A 498 -9.40 -1.75 -38.59
CA ALA A 498 -8.13 -1.76 -39.32
C ALA A 498 -8.31 -2.16 -40.80
N SER A 499 -9.32 -2.98 -41.07
CA SER A 499 -9.69 -3.45 -42.40
C SER A 499 -11.20 -3.69 -42.49
N THR A 500 -11.70 -3.97 -43.69
CA THR A 500 -13.10 -4.38 -43.90
C THR A 500 -13.47 -5.68 -43.19
N ARG A 501 -12.48 -6.47 -42.73
CA ARG A 501 -12.69 -7.69 -41.94
C ARG A 501 -12.67 -7.45 -40.43
N GLY A 502 -12.24 -6.26 -39.99
CA GLY A 502 -12.15 -5.93 -38.57
C GLY A 502 -13.51 -5.69 -37.92
N ALA A 503 -14.52 -5.29 -38.68
CA ALA A 503 -15.85 -5.01 -38.17
C ALA A 503 -16.92 -5.37 -39.22
N GLY A 504 -18.16 -5.58 -38.77
CA GLY A 504 -19.29 -5.83 -39.67
C GLY A 504 -19.64 -4.62 -40.54
N SER A 505 -19.32 -3.41 -40.08
CA SER A 505 -19.53 -2.17 -40.85
C SER A 505 -18.71 -1.00 -40.28
N GLY A 506 -18.63 0.12 -41.02
CA GLY A 506 -17.96 1.34 -40.56
C GLY A 506 -16.47 1.48 -40.89
N TYR A 507 -15.88 0.51 -41.60
CA TYR A 507 -14.53 0.66 -42.16
C TYR A 507 -14.43 1.88 -43.08
N VAL A 508 -13.30 2.58 -42.99
CA VAL A 508 -12.91 3.67 -43.88
C VAL A 508 -11.46 3.50 -44.33
N SER A 509 -11.11 4.05 -45.49
CA SER A 509 -9.70 4.07 -45.91
C SER A 509 -8.85 4.92 -44.94
N PRO A 510 -7.55 4.64 -44.80
CA PRO A 510 -6.67 5.45 -43.95
C PRO A 510 -6.67 6.95 -44.28
N SER A 511 -6.87 7.31 -45.55
CA SER A 511 -7.00 8.71 -45.98
C SER A 511 -8.20 9.42 -45.35
N VAL A 512 -9.31 8.73 -45.09
CA VAL A 512 -10.49 9.30 -44.42
C VAL A 512 -10.19 9.56 -42.95
N VAL A 513 -9.45 8.65 -42.29
CA VAL A 513 -8.99 8.85 -40.90
C VAL A 513 -8.09 10.08 -40.83
N ASN A 514 -7.09 10.18 -41.71
CA ASN A 514 -6.16 11.30 -41.77
C ASN A 514 -6.88 12.63 -42.06
N ASN A 515 -7.86 12.63 -42.98
CA ASN A 515 -8.67 13.81 -43.25
C ASN A 515 -9.49 14.27 -42.03
N ALA A 516 -10.05 13.33 -41.26
CA ALA A 516 -10.76 13.66 -40.03
C ALA A 516 -9.83 14.24 -38.96
N LEU A 517 -8.62 13.68 -38.81
CA LEU A 517 -7.58 14.19 -37.90
C LEU A 517 -7.13 15.60 -38.30
N ASP A 518 -6.84 15.84 -39.58
CA ASP A 518 -6.51 17.16 -40.11
C ASP A 518 -7.66 18.16 -39.91
N CYS A 519 -8.91 17.72 -40.10
CA CYS A 519 -10.08 18.58 -39.91
C CYS A 519 -10.21 19.04 -38.46
N LEU A 520 -10.09 18.10 -37.52
CA LEU A 520 -10.18 18.42 -36.10
C LEU A 520 -8.98 19.24 -35.63
N THR A 521 -7.75 18.91 -36.04
CA THR A 521 -6.53 19.52 -35.49
C THR A 521 -6.11 20.81 -36.18
N LYS A 522 -6.37 20.94 -37.49
CA LYS A 522 -5.90 22.06 -38.35
C LYS A 522 -7.02 22.77 -39.11
N GLY A 523 -8.25 22.22 -39.13
CA GLY A 523 -9.37 22.78 -39.89
C GLY A 523 -9.28 22.54 -41.40
N THR A 524 -8.43 21.62 -41.83
CA THR A 524 -8.21 21.26 -43.25
C THR A 524 -8.77 19.88 -43.57
N ASN A 525 -9.07 19.57 -44.84
CA ASN A 525 -9.57 18.25 -45.25
C ASN A 525 -10.91 17.82 -44.59
N CYS A 526 -11.68 18.78 -44.07
CA CYS A 526 -13.04 18.56 -43.58
C CYS A 526 -13.99 18.14 -44.70
N GLY A 527 -15.03 17.39 -44.34
CA GLY A 527 -16.18 17.15 -45.22
C GLY A 527 -17.17 18.31 -45.19
N SER A 528 -18.48 17.98 -45.21
CA SER A 528 -19.53 18.99 -45.08
C SER A 528 -19.64 19.54 -43.66
N PHE A 529 -19.29 18.73 -42.65
CA PHE A 529 -19.19 19.18 -41.28
C PHE A 529 -17.85 19.88 -41.04
N LYS A 530 -17.89 21.02 -40.35
CA LYS A 530 -16.69 21.77 -39.93
C LYS A 530 -16.80 22.07 -38.45
N PRO A 531 -15.85 21.61 -37.61
CA PRO A 531 -15.78 22.00 -36.21
C PRO A 531 -15.74 23.52 -36.05
N SER A 532 -16.33 24.04 -34.98
CA SER A 532 -16.38 25.47 -34.65
C SER A 532 -14.99 26.09 -34.40
N ARG A 533 -14.01 25.25 -34.04
CA ARG A 533 -12.61 25.57 -33.76
C ARG A 533 -11.72 24.36 -34.00
N THR A 534 -10.42 24.58 -34.07
CA THR A 534 -9.40 23.51 -34.17
C THR A 534 -8.99 23.01 -32.79
N TYR A 535 -8.55 21.75 -32.74
CA TYR A 535 -8.17 21.01 -31.54
C TYR A 535 -6.77 20.40 -31.70
N PRO A 536 -5.68 21.21 -31.68
CA PRO A 536 -4.33 20.74 -32.00
C PRO A 536 -3.81 19.64 -31.07
N SER A 537 -4.33 19.55 -29.84
CA SER A 537 -3.93 18.53 -28.86
C SER A 537 -4.74 17.23 -28.94
N LEU A 538 -5.54 17.02 -30.00
CA LEU A 538 -6.29 15.77 -30.19
C LEU A 538 -5.40 14.53 -30.02
N ARG A 539 -5.84 13.52 -29.25
CA ARG A 539 -4.96 12.37 -28.94
C ARG A 539 -4.53 11.60 -30.18
N GLY A 540 -5.41 11.35 -31.14
CA GLY A 540 -5.08 10.57 -32.33
C GLY A 540 -6.12 9.53 -32.66
N ALA A 541 -5.68 8.30 -32.90
CA ALA A 541 -6.52 7.24 -33.43
C ALA A 541 -6.39 5.93 -32.66
N MET A 542 -7.39 5.07 -32.81
CA MET A 542 -7.42 3.72 -32.29
C MET A 542 -7.86 2.76 -33.39
N THR A 543 -7.40 1.52 -33.34
CA THR A 543 -7.95 0.49 -34.23
C THR A 543 -8.23 -0.85 -33.57
N TRP A 544 -9.36 -1.43 -33.97
CA TRP A 544 -9.64 -2.85 -33.88
C TRP A 544 -9.28 -3.51 -35.21
N SER A 545 -8.21 -4.30 -35.32
CA SER A 545 -7.22 -4.68 -34.30
C SER A 545 -5.83 -4.72 -34.96
N THR A 546 -4.76 -4.81 -34.16
CA THR A 546 -3.38 -5.02 -34.65
C THR A 546 -3.28 -6.27 -35.52
N ASN A 547 -4.00 -7.34 -35.15
CA ASN A 547 -4.07 -8.60 -35.88
C ASN A 547 -4.72 -8.42 -37.26
N TRP A 548 -5.84 -7.70 -37.33
CA TRP A 548 -6.50 -7.39 -38.61
C TRP A 548 -5.69 -6.42 -39.48
N ASP A 549 -4.95 -5.50 -38.87
CA ASP A 549 -3.98 -4.64 -39.58
C ASP A 549 -2.86 -5.49 -40.19
N ALA A 550 -2.30 -6.43 -39.43
CA ALA A 550 -1.28 -7.36 -39.91
C ALA A 550 -1.80 -8.24 -41.05
N THR A 551 -3.02 -8.78 -40.95
CA THR A 551 -3.69 -9.50 -42.06
C THR A 551 -3.82 -8.64 -43.31
N ALA A 552 -4.00 -7.33 -43.13
CA ALA A 552 -4.07 -6.35 -44.22
C ALA A 552 -2.70 -5.73 -44.58
N ASN A 553 -1.60 -6.43 -44.28
CA ASN A 553 -0.21 -6.01 -44.56
C ASN A 553 0.15 -4.63 -43.95
N HIS A 554 -0.35 -4.35 -42.76
CA HIS A 554 -0.11 -3.10 -42.02
C HIS A 554 -0.56 -1.83 -42.76
N ALA A 555 -1.52 -1.95 -43.69
CA ALA A 555 -1.96 -0.83 -44.52
C ALA A 555 -2.56 0.33 -43.69
N TRP A 556 -3.21 0.03 -42.56
CA TRP A 556 -3.80 1.05 -41.70
C TRP A 556 -2.73 1.72 -40.85
N SER A 557 -1.93 0.95 -40.12
CA SER A 557 -0.92 1.53 -39.20
C SER A 557 0.19 2.27 -39.93
N ASN A 558 0.62 1.81 -41.11
CA ASN A 558 1.65 2.50 -41.91
C ASN A 558 1.18 3.83 -42.51
N ALA A 559 -0.13 4.05 -42.63
CA ALA A 559 -0.69 5.29 -43.18
C ALA A 559 -1.20 6.24 -42.08
N VAL A 560 -1.82 5.71 -41.03
CA VAL A 560 -2.37 6.49 -39.92
C VAL A 560 -1.31 6.82 -38.88
N GLY A 561 -0.41 5.88 -38.56
CA GLY A 561 0.64 6.08 -37.55
C GLY A 561 1.52 7.29 -37.80
N PRO A 562 2.23 7.37 -38.94
CA PRO A 562 3.06 8.52 -39.26
C PRO A 562 2.28 9.83 -39.34
N HIS A 563 1.01 9.79 -39.74
CA HIS A 563 0.16 10.98 -39.78
C HIS A 563 -0.20 11.47 -38.38
N VAL A 564 -0.60 10.56 -37.47
CA VAL A 564 -0.84 10.85 -36.06
C VAL A 564 0.42 11.40 -35.39
N HIS A 565 1.58 10.76 -35.59
CA HIS A 565 2.86 11.21 -34.99
C HIS A 565 3.35 12.55 -35.54
N ALA A 566 2.82 13.01 -36.68
CA ALA A 566 3.13 14.30 -37.29
C ALA A 566 2.06 15.38 -37.03
N LEU A 567 1.07 15.12 -36.17
CA LEU A 567 0.11 16.13 -35.73
C LEU A 567 0.81 17.26 -34.93
N PRO A 568 0.24 18.49 -34.95
CA PRO A 568 0.89 19.71 -34.44
C PRO A 568 1.03 19.76 -32.92
#